data_AF-A0A3N5MCK3-F1
#
_entry.id   AF-A0A3N5MCK3-F1
#
_cell.length_a   1.000
_cell.length_b   1.000
_cell.length_c   1.000
_cell.angle_alpha   90.00
_cell.angle_beta   90.00
_cell.angle_gamma   90.00
#
_symmetry.space_group_name_H-M   'P 1'
#
loop_
_entity.id
_entity.type
_entity.pdbx_description
1 polymer ?
#
loop_
_entity_poly.entity_id
_entity_poly.type
_entity_poly.pdbx_seq_one_letter_code
_entity_poly.pdbx_strand_id
1 'polypeptide(L)'
;MSSRQKIFIPFTLFVLTISLGVIIPGLILESNIRRVVYNTPRPPATSTPTPFQPIKASYPLSTNTAAPIASLLCTYNTTYWLSHPEAWPPVAVIGSASYTREDMLQLLLNATNDTTIMLIRTFYITALNLHYGADPLEIASTVAEANTWLTENIPGSELTQDKRDKASSLAARLNDYNNGVVGPGLCPDAPPAPTALPTDTPTAAPTDTPTAVPTDTPDPTPVPTQRPVVLPTKTPVPTRIPDPPTPAPPTAEPSLPPPSR
;
A
#
# COMPACT_ATOMS: atom_id res chain seq x y z
N MET A 1 -53.72 36.11 54.81
CA MET A 1 -54.19 36.37 53.43
C MET A 1 -52.97 36.66 52.58
N SER A 2 -52.49 35.67 51.82
CA SER A 2 -51.28 35.77 50.98
C SER A 2 -51.66 35.38 49.55
N SER A 3 -51.55 36.35 48.65
CA SER A 3 -51.96 36.26 47.25
C SER A 3 -50.92 35.47 46.45
N ARG A 4 -51.27 34.27 45.96
CA ARG A 4 -50.47 33.54 44.97
C ARG A 4 -50.88 33.99 43.57
N GLN A 5 -50.14 34.95 43.02
CA GLN A 5 -50.27 35.35 41.63
C GLN A 5 -49.57 34.30 40.75
N LYS A 6 -50.35 33.52 40.02
CA LYS A 6 -49.88 32.52 39.05
C LYS A 6 -49.38 33.26 37.80
N ILE A 7 -48.08 33.26 37.54
CA ILE A 7 -47.50 33.73 36.29
C ILE A 7 -47.46 32.54 35.32
N PHE A 8 -48.30 32.61 34.29
CA PHE A 8 -48.39 31.67 33.17
C PHE A 8 -47.45 32.21 32.08
N ILE A 9 -46.33 31.53 31.78
CA ILE A 9 -45.42 31.92 30.69
C ILE A 9 -45.77 31.08 29.46
N PRO A 10 -46.37 31.65 28.39
CA PRO A 10 -46.63 30.90 27.16
C PRO A 10 -45.33 30.58 26.41
N PHE A 11 -45.23 29.32 25.99
CA PHE A 11 -44.06 28.64 25.43
C PHE A 11 -43.87 28.93 23.92
N THR A 12 -43.79 30.20 23.51
CA THR A 12 -43.73 30.56 22.08
C THR A 12 -42.69 31.61 21.69
N LEU A 13 -41.55 31.68 22.39
CA LEU A 13 -40.42 32.49 21.90
C LEU A 13 -39.06 31.94 22.38
N PHE A 14 -38.65 30.78 21.86
CA PHE A 14 -37.28 30.27 22.03
C PHE A 14 -36.72 29.82 20.68
N VAL A 15 -36.63 30.77 19.73
CA VAL A 15 -35.78 30.64 18.53
C VAL A 15 -35.14 31.99 18.27
N LEU A 16 -34.21 32.41 19.15
CA LEU A 16 -33.20 33.40 18.79
C LEU A 16 -32.05 33.40 19.81
N THR A 17 -31.28 32.32 19.83
CA THR A 17 -29.99 32.30 20.54
C THR A 17 -28.84 32.38 19.53
N ILE A 18 -28.33 33.60 19.41
CA ILE A 18 -26.89 33.91 19.45
C ILE A 18 -26.07 33.32 18.28
N SER A 19 -26.07 34.07 17.16
CA SER A 19 -24.96 34.07 16.20
C SER A 19 -23.91 35.11 16.63
N LEU A 20 -23.11 34.78 17.64
CA LEU A 20 -21.88 35.53 17.94
C LEU A 20 -20.74 34.53 18.10
N GLY A 21 -19.81 34.64 17.17
CA GLY A 21 -18.69 33.73 16.99
C GLY A 21 -17.84 33.62 18.24
N VAL A 22 -17.55 32.37 18.59
CA VAL A 22 -16.41 31.99 19.40
C VAL A 22 -15.60 31.02 18.54
N ILE A 23 -14.69 31.60 17.76
CA ILE A 23 -13.59 30.88 17.13
C ILE A 23 -12.65 30.51 18.28
N ILE A 24 -12.74 29.28 18.76
CA ILE A 24 -11.62 28.63 19.44
C ILE A 24 -10.96 27.75 18.38
N PRO A 25 -9.72 28.06 17.95
CA PRO A 25 -8.94 27.12 17.15
C PRO A 25 -8.70 25.89 18.02
N GLY A 26 -9.27 24.76 17.61
CA GLY A 26 -8.92 23.48 18.20
C GLY A 26 -7.41 23.31 18.08
N LEU A 27 -6.74 23.15 19.23
CA LEU A 27 -5.40 22.62 19.30
C LEU A 27 -5.40 21.27 18.58
N ILE A 28 -4.91 21.27 17.34
CA ILE A 28 -4.50 20.07 16.64
C ILE A 28 -3.26 19.59 17.39
N LEU A 29 -3.42 18.52 18.16
CA LEU A 29 -2.29 17.66 18.48
C LEU A 29 -1.89 17.03 17.13
N GLU A 30 -0.94 17.68 16.45
CA GLU A 30 -0.36 17.16 15.21
C GLU A 30 0.26 15.80 15.53
N SER A 31 -0.49 14.73 15.21
CA SER A 31 0.16 13.49 14.87
C SER A 31 1.11 13.82 13.71
N ASN A 32 2.39 13.55 13.92
CA ASN A 32 3.47 13.68 12.95
C ASN A 32 3.29 12.67 11.79
N ILE A 33 2.11 12.65 11.18
CA ILE A 33 1.91 12.05 9.88
C ILE A 33 2.57 13.04 8.94
N ARG A 34 3.83 12.76 8.58
CA ARG A 34 4.36 13.18 7.29
C ARG A 34 3.31 12.79 6.26
N ARG A 35 2.41 13.72 5.93
CA ARG A 35 1.94 13.85 4.57
C ARG A 35 3.22 14.04 3.79
N VAL A 36 3.74 12.95 3.24
CA VAL A 36 4.43 13.04 1.97
C VAL A 36 3.36 13.61 1.06
N VAL A 37 3.28 14.94 1.02
CA VAL A 37 2.75 15.65 -0.11
C VAL A 37 3.64 15.12 -1.22
N TYR A 38 3.12 14.16 -1.98
CA TYR A 38 3.71 13.78 -3.24
C TYR A 38 3.64 15.06 -4.06
N ASN A 39 4.72 15.85 -3.99
CA ASN A 39 4.89 17.01 -4.83
C ASN A 39 4.75 16.49 -6.25
N THR A 40 3.62 16.76 -6.88
CA THR A 40 3.44 16.51 -8.31
C THR A 40 4.45 17.43 -8.99
N PRO A 41 5.52 16.91 -9.64
CA PRO A 41 6.50 17.78 -10.25
C PRO A 41 5.85 18.50 -11.42
N ARG A 42 5.90 19.83 -11.40
CA ARG A 42 5.62 20.66 -12.56
C ARG A 42 6.68 20.34 -13.63
N PRO A 43 6.31 19.94 -14.86
CA PRO A 43 7.31 19.53 -15.85
C PRO A 43 8.10 20.75 -16.35
N PRO A 44 9.45 20.69 -16.40
CA PRO A 44 10.23 21.60 -17.22
C PRO A 44 10.01 21.27 -18.70
N ALA A 45 9.61 22.27 -19.48
CA ALA A 45 9.42 22.13 -20.92
C ALA A 45 10.77 22.11 -21.62
N THR A 46 11.38 20.94 -21.84
CA THR A 46 12.27 20.70 -22.99
C THR A 46 12.63 19.22 -23.13
N SER A 47 12.56 18.72 -24.38
CA SER A 47 12.70 17.33 -24.83
C SER A 47 11.62 16.36 -24.33
N THR A 48 10.80 15.85 -25.26
CA THR A 48 9.78 14.83 -24.98
C THR A 48 10.42 13.46 -25.11
N PRO A 49 10.85 12.79 -24.01
CA PRO A 49 11.08 11.35 -24.06
C PRO A 49 9.73 10.68 -24.31
N THR A 50 9.67 9.74 -25.25
CA THR A 50 8.48 8.93 -25.51
C THR A 50 8.09 8.26 -24.18
N PRO A 51 6.93 8.60 -23.59
CA PRO A 51 6.50 7.99 -22.34
C PRO A 51 6.35 6.49 -22.58
N PHE A 52 6.64 5.68 -21.56
CA PHE A 52 6.23 4.29 -21.54
C PHE A 52 4.72 4.24 -21.72
N GLN A 53 4.24 4.00 -22.95
CA GLN A 53 2.83 3.76 -23.16
C GLN A 53 2.56 2.36 -22.63
N PRO A 54 1.67 2.19 -21.64
CA PRO A 54 1.13 0.88 -21.37
C PRO A 54 0.57 0.37 -22.70
N ILE A 55 1.14 -0.74 -23.11
CA ILE A 55 0.91 -1.49 -24.34
C ILE A 55 -0.54 -1.28 -24.81
N LYS A 56 -0.73 -0.60 -25.94
CA LYS A 56 -2.00 -0.73 -26.68
C LYS A 56 -2.18 -2.23 -26.97
N ALA A 57 -3.38 -2.76 -26.77
CA ALA A 57 -3.76 -4.16 -26.92
C ALA A 57 -3.65 -4.73 -28.36
N SER A 58 -2.77 -4.17 -29.19
CA SER A 58 -2.57 -4.54 -30.57
C SER A 58 -1.14 -4.25 -30.99
N TYR A 59 -0.19 -5.07 -30.54
CA TYR A 59 1.01 -5.29 -31.32
C TYR A 59 0.68 -6.34 -32.39
N PRO A 60 0.81 -6.03 -33.70
CA PRO A 60 0.85 -7.08 -34.70
C PRO A 60 2.09 -7.95 -34.41
N LEU A 61 1.92 -9.28 -34.41
CA LEU A 61 3.05 -10.21 -34.45
C LEU A 61 3.94 -9.80 -35.62
N SER A 62 5.13 -9.26 -35.32
CA SER A 62 6.11 -8.93 -36.34
C SER A 62 6.71 -10.24 -36.86
N THR A 63 6.14 -10.77 -37.94
CA THR A 63 6.72 -11.86 -38.71
C THR A 63 7.86 -11.32 -39.57
N ASN A 64 9.06 -11.22 -39.02
CA ASN A 64 10.26 -11.06 -39.85
C ASN A 64 11.40 -11.96 -39.35
N THR A 65 11.65 -12.96 -40.19
CA THR A 65 12.94 -13.59 -40.53
C THR A 65 13.83 -14.09 -39.39
N ALA A 66 13.95 -15.42 -39.35
CA ALA A 66 14.81 -16.22 -38.48
C ALA A 66 16.17 -15.59 -38.15
N ALA A 67 16.32 -15.20 -36.87
CA ALA A 67 17.60 -15.14 -36.16
C ALA A 67 17.63 -16.33 -35.17
N PRO A 68 18.74 -17.06 -35.04
CA PRO A 68 18.81 -18.23 -34.18
C PRO A 68 18.90 -17.82 -32.70
N ILE A 69 18.38 -18.71 -31.85
CA ILE A 69 18.14 -18.62 -30.41
C ILE A 69 16.87 -17.84 -30.05
N ALA A 70 15.90 -18.59 -29.54
CA ALA A 70 14.69 -18.09 -28.91
C ALA A 70 15.01 -16.90 -28.00
N SER A 71 14.58 -15.70 -28.39
CA SER A 71 14.44 -14.58 -27.48
C SER A 71 13.61 -15.11 -26.31
N LEU A 72 14.25 -15.22 -25.15
CA LEU A 72 13.67 -15.88 -24.01
C LEU A 72 12.40 -15.12 -23.63
N LEU A 73 11.24 -15.71 -23.93
CA LEU A 73 9.93 -15.15 -23.67
C LEU A 73 9.60 -15.06 -22.16
N CYS A 74 10.56 -15.28 -21.26
CA CYS A 74 10.40 -15.46 -19.82
C CYS A 74 10.25 -14.14 -19.04
N THR A 75 9.99 -14.25 -17.74
CA THR A 75 9.91 -13.13 -16.80
C THR A 75 11.06 -13.10 -15.80
N TYR A 76 11.38 -11.89 -15.34
CA TYR A 76 12.23 -11.61 -14.20
C TYR A 76 11.39 -11.12 -13.02
N ASN A 77 11.72 -11.60 -11.82
CA ASN A 77 11.04 -11.20 -10.59
C ASN A 77 11.52 -9.84 -10.07
N THR A 78 10.84 -9.34 -9.03
CA THR A 78 11.16 -8.04 -8.40
C THR A 78 12.61 -7.93 -7.96
N THR A 79 13.22 -9.01 -7.44
CA THR A 79 14.61 -9.01 -6.97
C THR A 79 15.58 -8.72 -8.10
N TYR A 80 15.41 -9.37 -9.25
CA TYR A 80 16.21 -9.08 -10.45
C TYR A 80 16.09 -7.61 -10.86
N TRP A 81 14.86 -7.10 -10.96
CA TRP A 81 14.66 -5.72 -11.42
C TRP A 81 15.27 -4.70 -10.44
N LEU A 82 15.17 -4.93 -9.13
CA LEU A 82 15.78 -4.07 -8.12
C LEU A 82 17.31 -4.05 -8.17
N SER A 83 17.95 -5.13 -8.66
CA SER A 83 19.41 -5.15 -8.85
C SER A 83 19.87 -4.56 -10.19
N HIS A 84 18.93 -4.21 -11.09
CA HIS A 84 19.21 -3.63 -12.42
C HIS A 84 18.43 -2.32 -12.69
N PRO A 85 18.46 -1.32 -11.79
CA PRO A 85 17.73 -0.06 -11.98
C PRO A 85 18.21 0.74 -13.20
N GLU A 86 19.43 0.52 -13.68
CA GLU A 86 19.96 1.11 -14.90
C GLU A 86 19.16 0.72 -16.15
N ALA A 87 18.54 -0.46 -16.14
CA ALA A 87 17.69 -0.97 -17.21
C ALA A 87 16.28 -0.36 -17.21
N TRP A 88 15.91 0.42 -16.18
CA TRP A 88 14.56 0.96 -16.06
C TRP A 88 14.40 2.21 -16.93
N PRO A 89 13.24 2.45 -17.55
CA PRO A 89 12.97 3.71 -18.22
C PRO A 89 13.07 4.87 -17.21
N PRO A 90 13.51 6.08 -17.63
CA PRO A 90 13.68 7.22 -16.73
C PRO A 90 12.35 7.70 -16.13
N VAL A 91 11.26 7.53 -16.89
CA VAL A 91 9.89 7.86 -16.47
C VAL A 91 8.95 6.77 -16.97
N ALA A 92 8.01 6.36 -16.13
CA ALA A 92 6.90 5.48 -16.50
C ALA A 92 5.56 6.16 -16.22
N VAL A 93 4.59 5.93 -17.11
CA VAL A 93 3.22 6.38 -16.93
C VAL A 93 2.38 5.18 -16.51
N ILE A 94 1.75 5.28 -15.34
CA ILE A 94 0.92 4.23 -14.77
C ILE A 94 -0.41 4.87 -14.37
N GLY A 95 -1.50 4.41 -14.99
CA GLY A 95 -2.79 5.09 -14.89
C GLY A 95 -2.69 6.53 -15.40
N SER A 96 -3.03 7.49 -14.54
CA SER A 96 -2.93 8.94 -14.82
C SER A 96 -1.67 9.60 -14.25
N ALA A 97 -0.81 8.83 -13.55
CA ALA A 97 0.37 9.35 -12.87
C ALA A 97 1.67 9.04 -13.63
N SER A 98 2.64 9.94 -13.51
CA SER A 98 4.02 9.74 -13.98
C SER A 98 4.91 9.47 -12.78
N TYR A 99 5.74 8.44 -12.89
CA TYR A 99 6.69 8.02 -11.87
C TYR A 99 8.10 8.08 -12.46
N THR A 100 9.01 8.76 -11.78
CA THR A 100 10.45 8.67 -12.08
C THR A 100 10.98 7.31 -11.66
N ARG A 101 12.18 6.96 -12.13
CA ARG A 101 12.91 5.78 -11.65
C ARG A 101 13.06 5.81 -10.12
N GLU A 102 13.42 6.97 -9.57
CA GLU A 102 13.59 7.16 -8.13
C GLU A 102 12.28 6.95 -7.36
N ASP A 103 11.15 7.47 -7.88
CA ASP A 103 9.83 7.23 -7.27
C ASP A 103 9.51 5.74 -7.22
N MET A 104 9.74 5.01 -8.31
CA MET A 104 9.47 3.57 -8.37
C MET A 104 10.39 2.77 -7.44
N LEU A 105 11.66 3.14 -7.31
CA LEU A 105 12.58 2.52 -6.35
C LEU A 105 12.09 2.71 -4.91
N GLN A 106 11.69 3.94 -4.55
CA GLN A 106 11.14 4.22 -3.22
C GLN A 106 9.85 3.44 -2.96
N LEU A 107 8.97 3.39 -3.97
CA LEU A 107 7.75 2.60 -3.87
C LEU A 107 8.07 1.12 -3.69
N LEU A 108 9.02 0.52 -4.41
CA LEU A 108 9.32 -0.91 -4.30
C LEU A 108 10.05 -1.29 -3.00
N LEU A 109 10.88 -0.40 -2.45
CA LEU A 109 11.70 -0.70 -1.27
C LEU A 109 10.95 -0.51 0.07
N ASN A 110 9.98 0.39 0.12
CA ASN A 110 9.31 0.72 1.39
C ASN A 110 8.18 -0.27 1.73
N ALA A 111 7.97 -0.58 3.00
CA ALA A 111 6.79 -1.34 3.41
C ALA A 111 5.50 -0.50 3.20
N THR A 112 4.39 -1.15 2.83
CA THR A 112 3.10 -0.49 2.67
C THR A 112 1.96 -1.46 2.94
N ASN A 113 0.83 -0.93 3.41
CA ASN A 113 -0.47 -1.64 3.46
C ASN A 113 -1.47 -1.05 2.44
N ASP A 114 -1.05 -0.08 1.64
CA ASP A 114 -1.89 0.57 0.62
C ASP A 114 -2.02 -0.36 -0.60
N THR A 115 -3.25 -0.82 -0.86
CA THR A 115 -3.56 -1.71 -1.99
C THR A 115 -3.28 -1.09 -3.34
N THR A 116 -3.47 0.23 -3.50
CA THR A 116 -3.13 0.94 -4.73
C THR A 116 -1.62 0.89 -4.96
N ILE A 117 -0.81 1.11 -3.92
CA ILE A 117 0.64 1.01 -4.01
C ILE A 117 1.07 -0.44 -4.35
N MET A 118 0.45 -1.45 -3.74
CA MET A 118 0.74 -2.86 -4.08
C MET A 118 0.46 -3.17 -5.56
N LEU A 119 -0.63 -2.64 -6.11
CA LEU A 119 -0.96 -2.80 -7.52
C LEU A 119 0.04 -2.04 -8.43
N ILE A 120 0.43 -0.81 -8.08
CA ILE A 120 1.45 -0.05 -8.84
C ILE A 120 2.77 -0.82 -8.90
N ARG A 121 3.23 -1.38 -7.79
CA ARG A 121 4.48 -2.17 -7.74
C ARG A 121 4.44 -3.34 -8.72
N THR A 122 3.42 -4.18 -8.60
CA THR A 122 3.29 -5.40 -9.41
C THR A 122 3.06 -5.06 -10.89
N PHE A 123 2.30 -4.01 -11.17
CA PHE A 123 2.12 -3.48 -12.53
C PHE A 123 3.46 -3.04 -13.14
N TYR A 124 4.25 -2.27 -12.40
CA TYR A 124 5.52 -1.76 -12.92
C TYR A 124 6.52 -2.88 -13.23
N ILE A 125 6.64 -3.88 -12.36
CA ILE A 125 7.48 -5.06 -12.63
C ILE A 125 7.00 -5.81 -13.89
N THR A 126 5.68 -5.96 -14.06
CA THR A 126 5.09 -6.57 -15.26
C THR A 126 5.41 -5.77 -16.51
N ALA A 127 5.29 -4.44 -16.43
CA ALA A 127 5.61 -3.53 -17.51
C ALA A 127 7.09 -3.65 -17.95
N LEU A 128 8.02 -3.78 -17.00
CA LEU A 128 9.43 -4.04 -17.31
C LEU A 128 9.61 -5.38 -18.05
N ASN A 129 9.00 -6.46 -17.56
CA ASN A 129 9.06 -7.77 -18.22
C ASN A 129 8.56 -7.71 -19.67
N LEU A 130 7.41 -7.08 -19.89
CA LEU A 130 6.84 -6.94 -21.24
C LEU A 130 7.68 -6.02 -22.14
N HIS A 131 8.29 -4.98 -21.57
CA HIS A 131 9.21 -4.10 -22.31
C HIS A 131 10.42 -4.87 -22.85
N TYR A 132 10.94 -5.80 -22.05
CA TYR A 132 12.11 -6.61 -22.37
C TYR A 132 11.77 -7.91 -23.11
N GLY A 133 10.52 -8.09 -23.54
CA GLY A 133 10.14 -9.13 -24.51
C GLY A 133 9.46 -10.37 -23.92
N ALA A 134 9.04 -10.34 -22.65
CA ALA A 134 8.23 -11.42 -22.08
C ALA A 134 6.90 -11.58 -22.84
N ASP A 135 6.40 -12.82 -22.97
CA ASP A 135 5.17 -13.10 -23.72
C ASP A 135 3.92 -12.48 -23.02
N PRO A 136 3.16 -11.59 -23.68
CA PRO A 136 2.00 -10.94 -23.10
C PRO A 136 0.72 -11.78 -23.08
N LEU A 137 0.66 -12.92 -23.79
CA LEU A 137 -0.60 -13.61 -24.11
C LEU A 137 -1.51 -13.87 -22.88
N GLU A 138 -0.91 -14.33 -21.78
CA GLU A 138 -1.62 -14.72 -20.56
C GLU A 138 -1.91 -13.55 -19.59
N ILE A 139 -1.35 -12.36 -19.84
CA ILE A 139 -1.38 -11.23 -18.88
C ILE A 139 -1.93 -9.92 -19.47
N ALA A 140 -2.04 -9.81 -20.80
CA ALA A 140 -2.41 -8.56 -21.47
C ALA A 140 -3.74 -7.96 -20.98
N SER A 141 -4.75 -8.80 -20.74
CA SER A 141 -6.05 -8.35 -20.22
C SER A 141 -5.94 -7.81 -18.78
N THR A 142 -5.19 -8.48 -17.91
CA THR A 142 -4.93 -8.05 -16.54
C THR A 142 -4.16 -6.73 -16.49
N VAL A 143 -3.16 -6.55 -17.37
CA VAL A 143 -2.42 -5.28 -17.50
C VAL A 143 -3.36 -4.15 -17.91
N ALA A 144 -4.20 -4.36 -18.93
CA ALA A 144 -5.15 -3.34 -19.38
C ALA A 144 -6.16 -2.96 -18.27
N GLU A 145 -6.68 -3.95 -17.56
CA GLU A 145 -7.62 -3.74 -16.45
C GLU A 145 -6.96 -3.03 -15.27
N ALA A 146 -5.75 -3.43 -14.89
CA ALA A 146 -4.98 -2.77 -13.82
C ALA A 146 -4.66 -1.32 -14.16
N ASN A 147 -4.23 -1.01 -15.38
CA ASN A 147 -3.95 0.36 -15.79
C ASN A 147 -5.21 1.23 -15.78
N THR A 148 -6.35 0.67 -16.19
CA THR A 148 -7.65 1.35 -16.12
C THR A 148 -8.03 1.64 -14.67
N TRP A 149 -7.93 0.64 -13.79
CA TRP A 149 -8.22 0.80 -12.36
C TRP A 149 -7.31 1.88 -11.72
N LEU A 150 -6.02 1.91 -12.07
CA LEU A 150 -5.05 2.91 -11.58
C LEU A 150 -5.27 4.32 -12.14
N THR A 151 -6.04 4.46 -13.21
CA THR A 151 -6.45 5.79 -13.72
C THR A 151 -7.49 6.44 -12.80
N GLU A 152 -8.32 5.62 -12.14
CA GLU A 152 -9.46 6.05 -11.32
C GLU A 152 -9.17 6.08 -9.83
N ASN A 153 -8.08 5.44 -9.37
CA ASN A 153 -7.80 5.25 -7.95
C ASN A 153 -6.33 5.58 -7.66
N ILE A 154 -6.11 6.59 -6.82
CA ILE A 154 -4.78 7.12 -6.50
C ILE A 154 -4.27 6.58 -5.14
N PRO A 155 -2.95 6.50 -4.92
CA PRO A 155 -2.37 6.15 -3.62
C PRO A 155 -2.91 7.03 -2.48
N GLY A 156 -3.16 6.43 -1.32
CA GLY A 156 -3.69 7.08 -0.12
C GLY A 156 -5.17 7.45 -0.18
N SER A 157 -5.88 7.13 -1.27
CA SER A 157 -7.33 7.32 -1.35
C SER A 157 -8.08 6.27 -0.53
N GLU A 158 -9.22 6.64 0.03
CA GLU A 158 -10.12 5.70 0.69
C GLU A 158 -10.80 4.82 -0.37
N LEU A 159 -10.62 3.51 -0.25
CA LEU A 159 -11.22 2.51 -1.14
C LEU A 159 -12.43 1.85 -0.49
N THR A 160 -13.43 1.47 -1.30
CA THR A 160 -14.45 0.51 -0.87
C THR A 160 -13.85 -0.89 -0.77
N GLN A 161 -14.54 -1.82 -0.11
CA GLN A 161 -14.06 -3.21 -0.02
C GLN A 161 -13.94 -3.84 -1.41
N ASP A 162 -14.96 -3.71 -2.26
CA ASP A 162 -14.94 -4.24 -3.63
C ASP A 162 -13.76 -3.72 -4.46
N LYS A 163 -13.41 -2.43 -4.29
CA LYS A 163 -12.24 -1.84 -4.95
C LYS A 163 -10.92 -2.42 -4.43
N ARG A 164 -10.80 -2.65 -3.12
CA ARG A 164 -9.64 -3.32 -2.52
C ARG A 164 -9.50 -4.75 -3.03
N ASP A 165 -10.59 -5.49 -3.09
CA ASP A 165 -10.59 -6.89 -3.54
C ASP A 165 -10.21 -6.98 -5.01
N LYS A 166 -10.75 -6.07 -5.84
CA LYS A 166 -10.38 -5.97 -7.25
C LYS A 166 -8.90 -5.66 -7.42
N ALA A 167 -8.38 -4.62 -6.77
CA ALA A 167 -6.96 -4.27 -6.87
C ALA A 167 -6.04 -5.38 -6.36
N SER A 168 -6.41 -6.05 -5.26
CA SER A 168 -5.65 -7.19 -4.72
C SER A 168 -5.62 -8.37 -5.69
N SER A 169 -6.75 -8.70 -6.33
CA SER A 169 -6.79 -9.77 -7.34
C SER A 169 -5.94 -9.48 -8.57
N LEU A 170 -5.95 -8.23 -9.04
CA LEU A 170 -5.10 -7.78 -10.15
C LEU A 170 -3.61 -7.85 -9.76
N ALA A 171 -3.27 -7.34 -8.58
CA ALA A 171 -1.90 -7.35 -8.08
C ALA A 171 -1.37 -8.78 -7.91
N ALA A 172 -2.19 -9.70 -7.39
CA ALA A 172 -1.85 -11.11 -7.25
C ALA A 172 -1.54 -11.75 -8.61
N ARG A 173 -2.42 -11.57 -9.61
CA ARG A 173 -2.22 -12.15 -10.95
C ARG A 173 -0.97 -11.58 -11.66
N LEU A 174 -0.72 -10.28 -11.52
CA LEU A 174 0.50 -9.65 -12.03
C LEU A 174 1.74 -10.18 -11.30
N ASN A 175 1.67 -10.35 -9.98
CA ASN A 175 2.74 -10.95 -9.20
C ASN A 175 3.04 -12.39 -9.62
N ASP A 176 2.02 -13.22 -9.86
CA ASP A 176 2.19 -14.59 -10.36
C ASP A 176 2.91 -14.61 -11.70
N TYR A 177 2.56 -13.71 -12.62
CA TYR A 177 3.26 -13.57 -13.91
C TYR A 177 4.74 -13.18 -13.72
N ASN A 178 5.00 -12.18 -12.88
CA ASN A 178 6.36 -11.72 -12.59
C ASN A 178 7.23 -12.78 -11.91
N ASN A 179 6.63 -13.73 -11.21
CA ASN A 179 7.32 -14.87 -10.60
C ASN A 179 7.29 -16.13 -11.49
N GLY A 180 6.84 -16.00 -12.74
CA GLY A 180 6.80 -17.10 -13.72
C GLY A 180 5.83 -18.23 -13.36
N VAL A 181 4.88 -18.00 -12.44
CA VAL A 181 3.84 -18.96 -12.07
C VAL A 181 2.78 -19.08 -13.19
N VAL A 182 2.49 -17.96 -13.86
CA VAL A 182 1.65 -17.92 -15.07
C VAL A 182 2.43 -17.32 -16.23
N GLY A 183 2.03 -17.69 -17.45
CA GLY A 183 2.70 -17.23 -18.67
C GLY A 183 4.01 -18.00 -18.92
N PRO A 184 5.08 -17.32 -19.35
CA PRO A 184 6.22 -17.95 -19.99
C PRO A 184 7.26 -18.56 -19.02
N GLY A 185 7.06 -18.46 -17.71
CA GLY A 185 8.02 -18.91 -16.70
C GLY A 185 9.15 -17.92 -16.42
N LEU A 186 9.97 -18.21 -15.40
CA LEU A 186 11.13 -17.39 -15.03
C LEU A 186 12.32 -17.60 -15.98
N CYS A 187 13.09 -16.55 -16.17
CA CYS A 187 14.36 -16.66 -16.88
C CYS A 187 15.38 -17.49 -16.08
N PRO A 188 16.25 -18.30 -16.72
CA PRO A 188 17.20 -19.18 -16.02
C PRO A 188 18.21 -18.43 -15.13
N ASP A 189 18.49 -17.18 -15.45
CA ASP A 189 19.35 -16.26 -14.72
C ASP A 189 18.58 -15.39 -13.70
N ALA A 190 17.26 -15.56 -13.58
CA ALA A 190 16.49 -14.91 -12.54
C ALA A 190 16.94 -15.42 -11.15
N PRO A 191 17.19 -14.54 -10.18
CA PRO A 191 17.48 -14.95 -8.81
C PRO A 191 16.32 -15.80 -8.27
N PRO A 192 16.60 -16.85 -7.47
CA PRO A 192 15.53 -17.57 -6.81
C PRO A 192 14.70 -16.61 -5.96
N ALA A 193 13.37 -16.78 -5.98
CA ALA A 193 12.50 -16.02 -5.09
C ALA A 193 12.97 -16.24 -3.63
N PRO A 194 12.92 -15.21 -2.76
CA PRO A 194 13.26 -15.39 -1.37
C PRO A 194 12.38 -16.49 -0.77
N THR A 195 13.00 -17.55 -0.27
CA THR A 195 12.31 -18.64 0.40
C THR A 195 11.56 -18.06 1.58
N ALA A 196 10.23 -18.15 1.59
CA ALA A 196 9.46 -17.81 2.78
C ALA A 196 10.00 -18.64 3.95
N LEU A 197 10.44 -17.97 5.01
CA LEU A 197 10.80 -18.63 6.27
C LEU A 197 9.62 -19.53 6.66
N PRO A 198 9.83 -20.79 7.09
CA PRO A 198 8.73 -21.67 7.45
C PRO A 198 7.85 -20.97 8.50
N THR A 199 6.62 -20.64 8.10
CA THR A 199 5.57 -20.25 9.04
C THR A 199 5.19 -21.52 9.77
N ASP A 200 5.73 -21.70 10.97
CA ASP A 200 5.24 -22.69 11.94
C ASP A 200 3.76 -22.37 12.20
N THR A 201 2.90 -22.95 11.38
CA THR A 201 1.46 -22.83 11.52
C THR A 201 1.10 -23.75 12.68
N PRO A 202 0.66 -23.24 13.84
CA PRO A 202 0.24 -24.13 14.92
C PRO A 202 -0.96 -24.95 14.42
N THR A 203 -0.73 -26.24 14.22
CA THR A 203 -1.78 -27.23 13.97
C THR A 203 -2.80 -27.11 15.10
N ALA A 204 -4.00 -26.64 14.79
CA ALA A 204 -5.11 -26.62 15.74
C ALA A 204 -5.34 -28.07 16.23
N ALA A 205 -5.25 -28.27 17.54
CA ALA A 205 -5.57 -29.54 18.17
C ALA A 205 -7.01 -29.97 17.82
N PRO A 206 -7.28 -31.26 17.56
CA PRO A 206 -8.62 -31.72 17.25
C PRO A 206 -9.55 -31.41 18.43
N THR A 207 -10.63 -30.69 18.15
CA THR A 207 -11.71 -30.44 19.09
C THR A 207 -12.59 -31.69 19.11
N ASP A 208 -12.42 -32.54 20.12
CA ASP A 208 -13.35 -33.63 20.39
C ASP A 208 -14.75 -33.05 20.61
N THR A 209 -15.64 -33.34 19.67
CA THR A 209 -17.04 -32.92 19.71
C THR A 209 -17.84 -34.02 20.43
N PRO A 210 -18.35 -33.81 21.66
CA PRO A 210 -19.22 -34.80 22.28
C PRO A 210 -20.60 -34.78 21.61
N THR A 211 -20.96 -35.91 21.00
CA THR A 211 -22.30 -36.20 20.50
C THR A 211 -23.32 -36.17 21.64
N ALA A 212 -24.33 -35.29 21.53
CA ALA A 212 -25.45 -35.20 22.45
C ALA A 212 -26.36 -36.43 22.36
N VAL A 213 -26.80 -36.94 23.51
CA VAL A 213 -27.90 -37.92 23.66
C VAL A 213 -28.99 -37.25 24.54
N PRO A 214 -30.29 -37.36 24.20
CA PRO A 214 -31.32 -36.48 24.75
C PRO A 214 -31.93 -36.94 26.09
N THR A 215 -32.26 -35.92 26.88
CA THR A 215 -33.45 -35.69 27.75
C THR A 215 -34.07 -36.85 28.53
N ASP A 216 -34.11 -36.75 29.87
CA ASP A 216 -35.40 -36.61 30.58
C ASP A 216 -35.30 -36.20 32.06
N THR A 217 -36.26 -35.36 32.45
CA THR A 217 -36.88 -35.20 33.81
C THR A 217 -36.26 -34.16 34.79
N PRO A 218 -37.08 -33.37 35.53
CA PRO A 218 -36.73 -32.03 36.02
C PRO A 218 -36.51 -31.89 37.55
N ASP A 219 -36.05 -30.68 37.91
CA ASP A 219 -36.32 -29.91 39.16
C ASP A 219 -35.44 -30.20 40.41
N PRO A 220 -35.24 -29.28 41.41
CA PRO A 220 -35.25 -27.80 41.45
C PRO A 220 -33.93 -27.14 41.94
N THR A 221 -33.73 -25.88 41.55
CA THR A 221 -33.12 -24.66 42.18
C THR A 221 -32.64 -24.70 43.66
N PRO A 222 -31.85 -23.72 44.21
CA PRO A 222 -30.71 -22.87 43.75
C PRO A 222 -29.48 -22.89 44.70
N VAL A 223 -28.29 -22.42 44.25
CA VAL A 223 -27.34 -21.67 45.11
C VAL A 223 -26.49 -20.71 44.25
N PRO A 224 -26.49 -19.37 44.49
CA PRO A 224 -25.53 -18.48 43.88
C PRO A 224 -24.31 -18.31 44.81
N THR A 225 -23.22 -18.99 44.51
CA THR A 225 -21.94 -18.72 45.19
C THR A 225 -21.16 -17.70 44.35
N GLN A 226 -21.27 -16.43 44.74
CA GLN A 226 -20.39 -15.37 44.26
C GLN A 226 -18.94 -15.71 44.63
N ARG A 227 -18.03 -15.74 43.66
CA ARG A 227 -16.58 -15.81 43.90
C ARG A 227 -15.93 -14.45 43.58
N PRO A 228 -14.96 -13.99 44.38
CA PRO A 228 -14.60 -12.58 44.50
C PRO A 228 -13.86 -12.00 43.31
N VAL A 229 -14.10 -10.70 43.11
CA VAL A 229 -13.28 -9.75 42.35
C VAL A 229 -11.82 -9.82 42.82
N VAL A 230 -10.89 -10.02 41.89
CA VAL A 230 -9.47 -9.74 42.13
C VAL A 230 -9.03 -8.61 41.19
N LEU A 231 -8.47 -7.58 41.83
CA LEU A 231 -8.09 -6.24 41.39
C LEU A 231 -6.80 -6.25 40.54
N PRO A 232 -6.54 -5.23 39.67
CA PRO A 232 -5.58 -5.35 38.57
C PRO A 232 -4.12 -5.28 39.02
N THR A 233 -3.26 -6.03 38.31
CA THR A 233 -1.80 -5.99 38.49
C THR A 233 -1.16 -5.03 37.49
N LYS A 234 -0.20 -4.27 38.04
CA LYS A 234 0.42 -3.02 37.58
C LYS A 234 0.99 -3.01 36.15
N THR A 235 0.74 -1.89 35.47
CA THR A 235 1.41 -1.43 34.25
C THR A 235 2.92 -1.27 34.46
N PRO A 236 3.78 -1.81 33.58
CA PRO A 236 5.22 -1.55 33.64
C PRO A 236 5.57 -0.14 33.17
N VAL A 237 6.52 0.47 33.88
CA VAL A 237 7.13 1.78 33.59
C VAL A 237 8.02 1.66 32.34
N PRO A 238 7.94 2.56 31.35
CA PRO A 238 8.85 2.54 30.21
C PRO A 238 10.24 3.07 30.59
N THR A 239 11.25 2.25 30.30
CA THR A 239 12.68 2.59 30.38
C THR A 239 13.01 3.69 29.36
N ARG A 240 13.66 4.78 29.80
CA ARG A 240 14.16 5.83 28.89
C ARG A 240 15.22 5.26 27.96
N ILE A 241 15.08 5.55 26.67
CA ILE A 241 16.10 5.34 25.64
C ILE A 241 17.14 6.48 25.77
N PRO A 242 18.45 6.21 25.75
CA PRO A 242 19.48 7.25 25.74
C PRO A 242 19.46 8.06 24.43
N ASP A 243 19.67 9.38 24.53
CA ASP A 243 19.73 10.29 23.38
C ASP A 243 20.87 9.91 22.40
N PRO A 244 20.67 10.11 21.08
CA PRO A 244 21.72 9.88 20.08
C PRO A 244 22.85 10.91 20.21
N PRO A 245 24.11 10.53 19.89
CA PRO A 245 25.24 11.45 19.96
C PRO A 245 25.15 12.54 18.89
N THR A 246 25.51 13.76 19.30
CA THR A 246 25.61 14.98 18.49
C THR A 246 26.50 14.78 17.25
N PRO A 247 26.08 15.23 16.04
CA PRO A 247 26.93 15.17 14.85
C PRO A 247 28.15 16.08 14.96
N ALA A 248 29.30 15.59 14.47
CA ALA A 248 30.54 16.36 14.38
C ALA A 248 30.42 17.53 13.38
N PRO A 249 31.14 18.65 13.60
CA PRO A 249 31.14 19.79 12.69
C PRO A 249 31.79 19.43 11.33
N PRO A 250 31.37 20.08 10.23
CA PRO A 250 31.92 19.80 8.90
C PRO A 250 33.39 20.26 8.79
N THR A 251 34.22 19.36 8.26
CA THR A 251 35.60 19.62 7.87
C THR A 251 35.63 20.65 6.75
N ALA A 252 36.41 21.72 6.91
CA ALA A 252 36.58 22.76 5.90
C ALA A 252 37.24 22.20 4.63
N GLU A 253 36.64 22.51 3.47
CA GLU A 253 37.14 22.16 2.14
C GLU A 253 38.31 23.08 1.74
N PRO A 254 39.44 22.55 1.22
CA PRO A 254 40.56 23.37 0.79
C PRO A 254 40.23 24.18 -0.47
N SER A 255 40.39 25.50 -0.40
CA SER A 255 40.18 26.40 -1.54
C SER A 255 41.24 26.20 -2.63
N LEU A 256 40.80 26.01 -3.88
CA LEU A 256 41.68 25.94 -5.05
C LEU A 256 42.29 27.32 -5.37
N PRO A 257 43.55 27.39 -5.83
CA PRO A 257 44.17 28.64 -6.26
C PRO A 257 43.61 29.12 -7.62
N PRO A 258 43.63 30.44 -7.88
CA PRO A 258 43.09 31.01 -9.11
C PRO A 258 43.93 30.66 -10.35
N PRO A 259 43.31 30.60 -11.54
CA PRO A 259 44.01 30.27 -12.78
C PRO A 259 44.96 31.40 -13.21
N SER A 260 46.15 31.01 -13.65
CA SER A 260 47.18 31.92 -14.20
C SER A 260 46.78 32.41 -15.60
N ARG A 261 47.10 33.67 -15.87
CA ARG A 261 46.74 34.43 -17.07
C ARG A 261 47.62 34.09 -18.26
#